data_AF-A0A554VJN2-F1
#
_entry.id   AF-A0A554VJN2-F1
#
_cell.length_a   1.000
_cell.length_b   1.000
_cell.length_c   1.000
_cell.angle_alpha   90.00
_cell.angle_beta   90.00
_cell.angle_gamma   90.00
#
_symmetry.space_group_name_H-M   'P 1'
#
loop_
_entity.id
_entity.type
_entity.pdbx_description
1 polymer ?
#
loop_
_entity_poly.entity_id
_entity_poly.type
_entity_poly.pdbx_seq_one_letter_code
_entity_poly.pdbx_strand_id
1 'polypeptide(L)'
;MKTLCKLTVIAVAFFFVSCKQNPAEAPEHKAMIENHKEMETSHETMAKEHNAMKDDHQQMVDGHKTIENDSLHMITEKNHTALLAKHGELIEAHKSLIEKHAELETKHASGEITLEQMTSEHESMKAEHENMEKEHQQISTEHKHITEEDQKMMKEDQEKEAEATSDQK
;
A
#
# COMPACT_ATOMS: atom_id res chain seq x y z
N MET A 1 -14.86 -45.91 -70.59
CA MET A 1 -13.44 -45.70 -70.25
C MET A 1 -13.14 -44.22 -70.32
N LYS A 2 -12.68 -43.63 -69.19
CA LYS A 2 -11.89 -42.38 -69.08
C LYS A 2 -12.67 -41.09 -69.46
N THR A 3 -12.72 -40.01 -68.69
CA THR A 3 -11.93 -39.56 -67.54
C THR A 3 -12.72 -38.44 -66.85
N LEU A 4 -13.06 -38.60 -65.57
CA LEU A 4 -13.40 -37.49 -64.68
C LEU A 4 -12.09 -37.07 -64.01
N CYS A 5 -11.56 -35.89 -64.35
CA CYS A 5 -10.52 -35.25 -63.54
C CYS A 5 -11.07 -33.90 -63.08
N LYS A 6 -11.32 -33.83 -61.78
CA LYS A 6 -12.07 -32.78 -61.10
C LYS A 6 -11.29 -31.47 -61.11
N LEU A 7 -11.90 -30.42 -61.63
CA LEU A 7 -11.57 -29.04 -61.28
C LEU A 7 -12.15 -28.78 -59.90
N THR A 8 -11.29 -28.75 -58.88
CA THR A 8 -11.65 -28.19 -57.58
C THR A 8 -10.41 -27.50 -57.02
N VAL A 9 -10.20 -26.27 -57.48
CA VAL A 9 -9.31 -25.32 -56.81
C VAL A 9 -10.05 -24.89 -55.54
N ILE A 10 -9.76 -25.53 -54.42
CA ILE A 10 -10.19 -25.04 -53.11
C ILE A 10 -9.28 -23.85 -52.81
N ALA A 11 -9.73 -22.66 -53.18
CA ALA A 11 -9.18 -21.42 -52.65
C ALA A 11 -9.54 -21.36 -51.17
N VAL A 12 -8.64 -21.85 -50.31
CA VAL A 12 -8.71 -21.58 -48.87
C VAL A 12 -8.43 -20.09 -48.70
N ALA A 13 -9.49 -19.29 -48.73
CA ALA A 13 -9.43 -17.92 -48.28
C ALA A 13 -9.12 -17.96 -46.78
N PHE A 14 -7.84 -17.85 -46.43
CA PHE A 14 -7.43 -17.41 -45.12
C PHE A 14 -8.00 -16.00 -44.94
N PHE A 15 -9.21 -15.92 -44.38
CA PHE A 15 -9.66 -14.71 -43.71
C PHE A 15 -8.76 -14.52 -42.51
N PHE A 16 -7.60 -13.89 -42.72
CA PHE A 16 -6.94 -13.15 -41.66
C PHE A 16 -7.89 -12.01 -41.30
N VAL A 17 -8.84 -12.32 -40.42
CA VAL A 17 -9.57 -11.30 -39.69
C VAL A 17 -8.51 -10.64 -38.82
N SER A 18 -7.87 -9.62 -39.38
CA SER A 18 -7.01 -8.71 -38.64
C SER A 18 -7.94 -7.87 -37.76
N CYS A 19 -8.47 -8.49 -36.71
CA CYS A 19 -9.13 -7.79 -35.64
C CYS A 19 -8.04 -6.96 -34.95
N LYS A 20 -8.15 -5.64 -35.05
CA LYS A 20 -7.59 -4.74 -34.03
C LYS A 20 -8.31 -5.07 -32.71
N GLN A 21 -7.90 -6.15 -32.04
CA GLN A 21 -8.44 -6.49 -30.73
C GLN A 21 -7.95 -5.42 -29.76
N ASN A 22 -8.87 -4.86 -28.99
CA ASN A 22 -8.53 -3.91 -27.94
C ASN A 22 -7.55 -4.60 -26.97
N PRO A 23 -6.33 -4.07 -26.76
CA PRO A 23 -5.36 -4.65 -25.83
C PRO A 23 -5.92 -4.84 -24.42
N ALA A 24 -6.86 -3.98 -23.98
CA ALA A 24 -7.52 -4.10 -22.68
C ALA A 24 -8.34 -5.39 -22.51
N GLU A 25 -8.72 -6.02 -23.62
CA GLU A 25 -9.48 -7.28 -23.68
C GLU A 25 -8.58 -8.51 -23.89
N ALA A 26 -7.26 -8.34 -23.90
CA ALA A 26 -6.33 -9.46 -23.95
C ALA A 26 -6.48 -10.33 -22.67
N PRO A 27 -6.53 -11.68 -22.79
CA PRO A 27 -6.56 -12.57 -21.63
C PRO A 27 -5.42 -12.31 -20.65
N GLU A 28 -4.24 -11.97 -21.16
CA GLU A 28 -3.06 -11.60 -20.38
C GLU A 28 -3.34 -10.36 -19.53
N HIS A 29 -3.95 -9.32 -20.11
CA HIS A 29 -4.34 -8.11 -19.38
C HIS A 29 -5.41 -8.39 -18.33
N LYS A 30 -6.41 -9.23 -18.63
CA LYS A 30 -7.42 -9.62 -17.63
C LYS A 30 -6.80 -10.34 -16.43
N ALA A 31 -5.78 -11.19 -16.64
CA ALA A 31 -5.06 -11.82 -15.55
C ALA A 31 -4.28 -10.81 -14.69
N MET A 32 -3.67 -9.79 -15.32
CA MET A 32 -2.98 -8.72 -14.59
C MET A 32 -3.94 -7.86 -13.75
N ILE A 33 -5.16 -7.60 -14.24
CA ILE A 33 -6.23 -6.92 -13.48
C ILE A 33 -6.59 -7.70 -12.21
N GLU A 34 -6.72 -9.02 -12.27
CA GLU A 34 -7.06 -9.80 -11.07
C GLU A 34 -5.96 -9.70 -10.00
N ASN A 35 -4.68 -9.78 -10.40
CA ASN A 35 -3.57 -9.53 -9.46
C ASN A 35 -3.62 -8.10 -8.90
N HIS A 36 -4.02 -7.12 -9.71
CA HIS A 36 -4.12 -5.73 -9.26
C HIS A 36 -5.22 -5.53 -8.20
N LYS A 37 -6.38 -6.17 -8.36
CA LYS A 37 -7.44 -6.13 -7.34
C LYS A 37 -6.99 -6.68 -5.98
N GLU A 38 -6.13 -7.70 -5.98
CA GLU A 38 -5.52 -8.21 -4.75
C GLU A 38 -4.60 -7.15 -4.12
N MET A 39 -3.80 -6.45 -4.93
CA MET A 39 -2.97 -5.32 -4.47
C MET A 39 -3.82 -4.17 -3.90
N GLU A 40 -4.93 -3.80 -4.55
CA GLU A 40 -5.85 -2.78 -4.05
C GLU A 40 -6.46 -3.15 -2.70
N THR A 41 -6.87 -4.41 -2.54
CA THR A 41 -7.40 -4.91 -1.26
C THR A 41 -6.35 -4.81 -0.15
N SER A 42 -5.09 -5.12 -0.48
CA SER A 42 -3.95 -4.95 0.43
C SER A 42 -3.76 -3.48 0.80
N HIS A 43 -3.78 -2.58 -0.19
CA HIS A 43 -3.67 -1.14 0.02
C HIS A 43 -4.81 -0.58 0.91
N GLU A 44 -6.05 -1.00 0.71
CA GLU A 44 -7.17 -0.61 1.59
C GLU A 44 -6.97 -1.05 3.04
N THR A 45 -6.39 -2.23 3.23
CA THR A 45 -6.07 -2.77 4.56
C THR A 45 -4.99 -1.93 5.22
N MET A 46 -3.88 -1.66 4.52
CA MET A 46 -2.81 -0.78 5.01
C MET A 46 -3.34 0.62 5.34
N ALA A 47 -4.21 1.19 4.51
CA ALA A 47 -4.79 2.51 4.75
C ALA A 47 -5.61 2.56 6.06
N LYS A 48 -6.36 1.50 6.38
CA LYS A 48 -7.11 1.40 7.65
C LYS A 48 -6.16 1.30 8.84
N GLU A 49 -5.13 0.47 8.74
CA GLU A 49 -4.12 0.30 9.80
C GLU A 49 -3.33 1.58 10.04
N HIS A 50 -2.94 2.28 8.98
CA HIS A 50 -2.27 3.58 9.06
C HIS A 50 -3.16 4.65 9.72
N ASN A 51 -4.48 4.64 9.48
CA ASN A 51 -5.40 5.55 10.18
C ASN A 51 -5.48 5.21 11.68
N ALA A 52 -5.56 3.92 12.04
CA ALA A 52 -5.55 3.50 13.45
C ALA A 52 -4.25 3.92 14.14
N MET A 53 -3.11 3.72 13.48
CA MET A 53 -1.80 4.15 13.97
C MET A 53 -1.72 5.66 14.21
N LYS A 54 -2.31 6.48 13.31
CA LYS A 54 -2.42 7.93 13.51
C LYS A 54 -3.25 8.29 14.73
N ASP A 55 -4.35 7.59 14.98
CA ASP A 55 -5.19 7.81 16.15
C ASP A 55 -4.45 7.42 17.44
N ASP A 56 -3.77 6.28 17.46
CA ASP A 56 -2.94 5.83 18.59
C ASP A 56 -1.83 6.85 18.90
N HIS A 57 -1.16 7.35 17.86
CA HIS A 57 -0.16 8.41 17.99
C HIS A 57 -0.72 9.69 18.61
N GLN A 58 -1.92 10.10 18.20
CA GLN A 58 -2.57 11.28 18.77
C GLN A 58 -2.89 11.07 20.25
N GLN A 59 -3.32 9.87 20.64
CA GLN A 59 -3.58 9.51 22.04
C GLN A 59 -2.30 9.55 22.89
N MET A 60 -1.17 9.05 22.38
CA MET A 60 0.12 9.13 23.08
C MET A 60 0.50 10.58 23.35
N VAL A 61 0.50 11.43 22.30
CA VAL A 61 0.81 12.86 22.42
C VAL A 61 -0.10 13.57 23.42
N ASP A 62 -1.39 13.21 23.46
CA ASP A 62 -2.33 13.79 24.41
C ASP A 62 -2.11 13.30 25.84
N GLY A 63 -1.72 12.03 26.04
CA GLY A 63 -1.36 11.47 27.35
C GLY A 63 -0.18 12.19 27.99
N HIS A 64 0.89 12.43 27.22
CA HIS A 64 2.10 13.10 27.70
C HIS A 64 1.88 14.54 28.15
N LYS A 65 0.85 15.24 27.65
CA LYS A 65 0.53 16.62 28.09
C LYS A 65 0.15 16.71 29.58
N THR A 66 -0.21 15.58 30.20
CA THR A 66 -0.75 15.53 31.56
C THR A 66 0.29 15.14 32.62
N ILE A 67 1.53 14.87 32.22
CA ILE A 67 2.56 14.27 33.08
C ILE A 67 3.69 15.26 33.36
N GLU A 68 4.23 15.24 34.59
CA GLU A 68 5.42 16.01 34.95
C GLU A 68 6.66 15.31 34.39
N ASN A 69 7.19 15.88 33.31
CA ASN A 69 8.12 15.20 32.41
C ASN A 69 9.58 15.42 32.86
N ASP A 70 10.33 14.34 33.12
CA ASP A 70 11.77 14.46 33.40
C ASP A 70 12.59 14.64 32.11
N SER A 71 13.85 15.07 32.25
CA SER A 71 14.67 15.42 31.08
C SER A 71 14.91 14.27 30.10
N LEU A 72 14.82 13.01 30.54
CA LEU A 72 15.00 11.85 29.68
C LEU A 72 13.71 11.53 28.94
N HIS A 73 12.58 11.53 29.63
CA HIS A 73 11.27 11.32 29.01
C HIS A 73 10.96 12.38 27.94
N MET A 74 11.31 13.66 28.17
CA MET A 74 11.17 14.71 27.15
C MET A 74 11.98 14.44 25.87
N ILE A 75 13.17 13.84 25.99
CA ILE A 75 13.99 13.48 24.82
C ILE A 75 13.32 12.34 24.04
N THR A 76 12.83 11.33 24.75
CA THR A 76 12.13 10.19 24.16
C THR A 76 10.85 10.63 23.45
N GLU A 77 10.01 11.45 24.09
CA GLU A 77 8.78 12.00 23.50
C GLU A 77 9.07 12.79 22.21
N LYS A 78 10.13 13.60 22.22
CA LYS A 78 10.57 14.34 21.02
C LYS A 78 11.00 13.39 19.90
N ASN A 79 11.72 12.33 20.22
CA ASN A 79 12.14 11.32 19.24
C ASN A 79 10.93 10.58 18.67
N HIS A 80 9.99 10.18 19.53
CA HIS A 80 8.73 9.57 19.12
C HIS A 80 8.00 10.51 18.17
N THR A 81 7.71 11.75 18.57
CA THR A 81 7.03 12.75 17.73
C THR A 81 7.67 12.92 16.36
N ALA A 82 9.01 12.97 16.29
CA ALA A 82 9.72 13.08 15.02
C ALA A 82 9.58 11.82 14.16
N LEU A 83 9.53 10.63 14.77
CA LEU A 83 9.29 9.37 14.07
C LEU A 83 7.83 9.28 13.58
N LEU A 84 6.85 9.69 14.39
CA LEU A 84 5.43 9.73 13.99
C LEU A 84 5.21 10.67 12.80
N ALA A 85 5.91 11.80 12.76
CA ALA A 85 5.86 12.72 11.63
C ALA A 85 6.37 12.06 10.33
N LYS A 86 7.47 11.31 10.40
CA LYS A 86 8.00 10.56 9.25
C LYS A 86 7.05 9.46 8.79
N HIS A 87 6.43 8.74 9.73
CA HIS A 87 5.38 7.77 9.40
C HIS A 87 4.22 8.45 8.68
N GLY A 88 3.79 9.63 9.14
CA GLY A 88 2.76 10.42 8.47
C GLY A 88 3.11 10.78 7.02
N GLU A 89 4.34 11.21 6.75
CA GLU A 89 4.83 11.48 5.39
C GLU A 89 4.80 10.23 4.51
N LEU A 90 5.21 9.09 5.05
CA LEU A 90 5.23 7.81 4.33
C LEU A 90 3.81 7.32 4.00
N ILE A 91 2.87 7.49 4.93
CA ILE A 91 1.45 7.18 4.73
C ILE A 91 0.85 8.03 3.58
N GLU A 92 1.16 9.33 3.53
CA GLU A 92 0.70 10.20 2.43
C GLU A 92 1.35 9.83 1.08
N ALA A 93 2.61 9.39 1.09
CA ALA A 93 3.28 8.86 -0.10
C ALA A 93 2.59 7.59 -0.61
N HIS A 94 2.19 6.68 0.28
CA HIS A 94 1.43 5.48 -0.08
C HIS A 94 0.06 5.81 -0.67
N LYS A 95 -0.67 6.78 -0.11
CA LYS A 95 -1.94 7.27 -0.69
C LYS A 95 -1.75 7.80 -2.12
N SER A 96 -0.71 8.60 -2.34
CA SER A 96 -0.39 9.14 -3.66
C SER A 96 -0.06 8.04 -4.67
N LEU A 97 0.60 6.96 -4.21
CA LEU A 97 0.91 5.81 -5.04
C LEU A 97 -0.35 5.01 -5.43
N ILE A 98 -1.30 4.86 -4.51
CA ILE A 98 -2.61 4.24 -4.76
C ILE A 98 -3.40 5.05 -5.80
N GLU A 99 -3.42 6.37 -5.67
CA GLU A 99 -4.07 7.26 -6.64
C GLU A 99 -3.45 7.12 -8.04
N LYS A 100 -2.12 7.07 -8.14
CA LYS A 100 -1.41 6.82 -9.39
C LYS A 100 -1.79 5.48 -10.01
N HIS A 101 -1.97 4.42 -9.19
CA HIS A 101 -2.40 3.11 -9.69
C HIS A 101 -3.80 3.17 -10.28
N ALA A 102 -4.76 3.84 -9.62
CA ALA A 102 -6.11 4.05 -10.14
C ALA A 102 -6.14 4.85 -11.47
N GLU A 103 -5.23 5.82 -11.64
CA GLU A 103 -5.06 6.52 -12.92
C GLU A 103 -4.57 5.58 -14.04
N LEU A 104 -3.63 4.67 -13.71
CA LEU A 104 -3.16 3.66 -14.66
C LEU A 104 -4.28 2.71 -15.06
N GLU A 105 -5.15 2.29 -14.14
CA GLU A 105 -6.32 1.47 -14.49
C GLU A 105 -7.24 2.16 -15.50
N THR A 106 -7.52 3.45 -15.27
CA THR A 106 -8.35 4.26 -16.18
C THR A 106 -7.69 4.35 -17.56
N LYS A 107 -6.38 4.54 -17.60
CA LYS A 107 -5.58 4.53 -18.83
C LYS A 107 -5.62 3.17 -19.52
N HIS A 108 -5.51 2.07 -18.79
CA HIS A 108 -5.56 0.71 -19.34
C HIS A 108 -6.93 0.42 -19.95
N ALA A 109 -8.00 0.83 -19.28
CA ALA A 109 -9.38 0.67 -19.74
C ALA A 109 -9.70 1.43 -21.05
N SER A 110 -8.94 2.49 -21.37
CA SER A 110 -9.12 3.26 -22.62
C SER A 110 -8.90 2.42 -23.89
N GLY A 111 -8.04 1.38 -23.81
CA GLY A 111 -7.59 0.62 -24.98
C GLY A 111 -6.66 1.38 -25.92
N GLU A 112 -6.20 2.59 -25.53
CA GLU A 112 -5.36 3.45 -26.37
C GLU A 112 -3.86 3.12 -26.28
N ILE A 113 -3.47 2.29 -25.31
CA ILE A 113 -2.09 1.84 -25.12
C ILE A 113 -1.90 0.38 -25.52
N THR A 114 -0.65 0.01 -25.80
CA THR A 114 -0.32 -1.34 -26.23
C THR A 114 -0.29 -2.32 -25.05
N LEU A 115 -0.46 -3.61 -25.33
CA LEU A 115 -0.30 -4.66 -24.32
C LEU A 115 1.11 -4.64 -23.71
N GLU A 116 2.14 -4.37 -24.52
CA GLU A 116 3.53 -4.25 -24.04
C GLU A 116 3.69 -3.10 -23.02
N GLN A 117 3.05 -1.95 -23.28
CA GLN A 117 3.03 -0.83 -22.33
C GLN A 117 2.29 -1.21 -21.04
N MET A 118 1.11 -1.84 -21.15
CA MET A 118 0.36 -2.34 -19.98
C MET A 118 1.19 -3.31 -19.15
N THR A 119 1.86 -4.27 -19.78
CA THR A 119 2.74 -5.23 -19.10
C THR A 119 3.88 -4.52 -18.37
N SER A 120 4.56 -3.57 -19.02
CA SER A 120 5.63 -2.82 -18.37
C SER A 120 5.12 -2.00 -17.17
N GLU A 121 3.93 -1.42 -17.28
CA GLU A 121 3.32 -0.65 -16.19
C GLU A 121 2.89 -1.57 -15.04
N HIS A 122 2.34 -2.76 -15.31
CA HIS A 122 2.02 -3.75 -14.27
C HIS A 122 3.25 -4.25 -13.52
N GLU A 123 4.38 -4.50 -14.22
CA GLU A 123 5.63 -4.87 -13.54
C GLU A 123 6.14 -3.73 -12.64
N SER A 124 5.99 -2.47 -13.06
CA SER A 124 6.28 -1.32 -12.22
C SER A 124 5.37 -1.26 -10.99
N MET A 125 4.06 -1.43 -11.18
CA MET A 125 3.08 -1.43 -10.08
C MET A 125 3.37 -2.53 -9.07
N LYS A 126 3.75 -3.72 -9.54
CA LYS A 126 4.16 -4.84 -8.68
C LYS A 126 5.39 -4.51 -7.85
N ALA A 127 6.44 -3.94 -8.46
CA ALA A 127 7.63 -3.53 -7.73
C ALA A 127 7.35 -2.44 -6.70
N GLU A 128 6.48 -1.48 -7.04
CA GLU A 128 6.01 -0.43 -6.13
C GLU A 128 5.22 -1.03 -4.96
N HIS A 129 4.33 -1.98 -5.22
CA HIS A 129 3.56 -2.71 -4.21
C HIS A 129 4.47 -3.51 -3.26
N GLU A 130 5.43 -4.27 -3.78
CA GLU A 130 6.39 -5.02 -2.97
C GLU A 130 7.26 -4.10 -2.08
N ASN A 131 7.54 -2.87 -2.53
CA ASN A 131 8.22 -1.87 -1.72
C ASN A 131 7.29 -1.33 -0.63
N MET A 132 6.04 -1.01 -0.97
CA MET A 132 5.02 -0.55 -0.03
C MET A 132 4.79 -1.57 1.09
N GLU A 133 4.71 -2.87 0.77
CA GLU A 133 4.57 -3.93 1.78
C GLU A 133 5.74 -3.97 2.77
N LYS A 134 6.98 -3.80 2.29
CA LYS A 134 8.17 -3.77 3.16
C LYS A 134 8.17 -2.55 4.07
N GLU A 135 7.85 -1.38 3.52
CA GLU A 135 7.74 -0.14 4.28
C GLU A 135 6.64 -0.24 5.34
N HIS A 136 5.49 -0.79 4.97
CA HIS A 136 4.39 -1.02 5.89
C HIS A 136 4.80 -1.97 7.04
N GLN A 137 5.50 -3.08 6.75
CA GLN A 137 6.02 -3.98 7.79
C GLN A 137 7.00 -3.27 8.75
N GLN A 138 7.86 -2.40 8.21
CA GLN A 138 8.79 -1.61 9.02
C GLN A 138 8.04 -0.64 9.93
N ILE A 139 7.12 0.15 9.38
CA ILE A 139 6.29 1.09 10.15
C ILE A 139 5.51 0.35 11.25
N SER A 140 4.88 -0.78 10.92
CA SER A 140 4.12 -1.57 11.90
C SER A 140 5.01 -2.10 13.04
N THR A 141 6.25 -2.49 12.73
CA THR A 141 7.22 -2.92 13.76
C THR A 141 7.67 -1.75 14.63
N GLU A 142 8.00 -0.61 14.03
CA GLU A 142 8.41 0.60 14.74
C GLU A 142 7.27 1.14 15.61
N HIS A 143 6.05 1.18 15.10
CA HIS A 143 4.88 1.62 15.85
C HIS A 143 4.64 0.76 17.08
N LYS A 144 4.77 -0.57 16.96
CA LYS A 144 4.67 -1.47 18.11
C LYS A 144 5.72 -1.14 19.17
N HIS A 145 6.97 -0.93 18.75
CA HIS A 145 8.06 -0.58 19.68
C HIS A 145 7.78 0.74 20.41
N ILE A 146 7.40 1.79 19.68
CA ILE A 146 7.05 3.09 20.25
C ILE A 146 5.90 2.94 21.25
N THR A 147 4.88 2.16 20.91
CA THR A 147 3.72 1.89 21.78
C THR A 147 4.13 1.20 23.08
N GLU A 148 5.01 0.21 23.01
CA GLU A 148 5.52 -0.50 24.19
C GLU A 148 6.38 0.41 25.07
N GLU A 149 7.24 1.23 24.48
CA GLU A 149 8.04 2.22 25.20
C GLU A 149 7.16 3.29 25.86
N ASP A 150 6.16 3.80 25.13
CA ASP A 150 5.19 4.77 25.62
C ASP A 150 4.44 4.26 26.85
N GLN A 151 3.89 3.05 26.76
CA GLN A 151 3.20 2.40 27.88
C GLN A 151 4.11 2.21 29.10
N LYS A 152 5.41 1.95 28.88
CA LYS A 152 6.37 1.81 29.98
C LYS A 152 6.60 3.16 30.67
N MET A 153 6.79 4.24 29.90
CA MET A 153 6.95 5.59 30.45
C MET A 153 5.71 5.99 31.27
N MET A 154 4.50 5.80 30.74
CA MET A 154 3.26 6.10 31.45
C MET A 154 3.13 5.38 32.79
N LYS A 155 3.60 4.12 32.87
CA LYS A 155 3.60 3.37 34.14
C LYS A 155 4.63 3.89 35.13
N GLU A 156 5.84 4.21 34.66
CA GLU A 156 6.88 4.80 35.50
C GLU A 156 6.40 6.12 36.12
N ASP A 157 5.66 6.93 35.36
CA ASP A 157 5.12 8.20 35.85
C ASP A 157 3.99 8.03 36.86
N GLN A 158 3.10 7.06 36.64
CA GLN A 158 2.07 6.69 37.61
C GLN A 158 2.66 6.17 38.94
N GLU A 159 3.73 5.37 38.86
CA GLU A 159 4.44 4.86 40.04
C GLU A 159 5.13 6.01 40.80
N LYS A 160 5.81 6.92 40.10
CA LYS A 160 6.42 8.11 40.72
C LYS A 160 5.38 9.00 41.42
N GLU A 161 4.22 9.22 40.81
CA GLU A 161 3.12 10.00 41.42
C GLU A 161 2.56 9.31 42.68
N ALA A 162 2.40 7.98 42.64
CA ALA A 162 1.94 7.20 43.79
C ALA A 162 2.93 7.22 44.96
N GLU A 163 4.24 7.14 44.69
CA GLU A 163 5.28 7.27 45.71
C GLU A 163 5.29 8.68 46.33
N ALA A 164 5.26 9.73 45.50
CA ALA A 164 5.26 11.11 45.97
C ALA A 164 4.05 11.45 46.87
N THR A 165 2.88 10.88 46.56
CA THR A 165 1.67 11.05 47.37
C THR A 165 1.66 10.23 48.66
N SER A 166 2.36 9.08 48.68
CA SER A 166 2.52 8.25 49.88
C SER A 166 3.47 8.88 50.91
N ASP A 167 4.59 9.46 50.46
CA ASP A 167 5.60 10.07 51.33
C ASP A 167 5.16 11.41 51.98
N GLN A 168 4.09 12.02 51.47
CA GLN A 168 3.50 13.24 52.02
C GLN A 168 2.45 13.00 53.13
N LYS A 169 2.17 11.75 53.50
CA LYS A 169 1.13 11.37 54.47
C LYS A 169 1.73 10.79 55.76
#